data_AF-U2PIJ9-F1
#
_entry.id   AF-U2PIJ9-F1
#
_cell.length_a   1.000
_cell.length_b   1.000
_cell.length_c   1.000
_cell.angle_alpha   90.00
_cell.angle_beta   90.00
_cell.angle_gamma   90.00
#
_symmetry.space_group_name_H-M   'P 1'
#
loop_
_entity.id
_entity.type
_entity.pdbx_description
1 polymer ?
#
loop_
_entity_poly.entity_id
_entity_poly.type
_entity_poly.pdbx_seq_one_letter_code
_entity_poly.pdbx_strand_id
1 'polypeptide(L)'
;MSEIGKLKTVMLKRPNVEVENFTPDMMERLLFDDIPYLPIAQQEHDNFAETLRQNGTEVLYLEQLSAEALDDGGEEVKLNFLEQMLAESGYVAGVTHDALKEYLLSLDTQAMVNKIMGGVRKNELDFVPADLVSAAEEDDYPFFMDPMPNLYFTRDPAASIGDGLSINHMTFAARQRESLFMETIIKYHHRFANKGLNVWRDRN
;
A
#
# COMPACT_ATOMS: atom_id res chain seq x y z
N MET A 1 9.05 -22.90 -11.41
CA MET A 1 7.79 -22.16 -11.22
C MET A 1 6.87 -22.45 -12.40
N SER A 2 5.56 -22.55 -12.19
CA SER A 2 4.57 -22.81 -13.23
C SER A 2 3.25 -22.12 -12.86
N GLU A 3 2.56 -21.54 -13.83
CA GLU A 3 1.24 -20.91 -13.65
C GLU A 3 0.11 -21.92 -13.36
N ILE A 4 0.36 -23.21 -13.60
CA ILE A 4 -0.65 -24.29 -13.41
C ILE A 4 -0.24 -25.32 -12.34
N GLY A 5 0.89 -25.09 -11.68
CA GLY A 5 1.36 -25.97 -10.59
C GLY A 5 0.47 -25.84 -9.35
N LYS A 6 0.54 -26.83 -8.45
CA LYS A 6 -0.17 -26.75 -7.16
C LYS A 6 0.34 -25.55 -6.36
N LEU A 7 -0.54 -24.57 -6.14
CA LEU A 7 -0.24 -23.35 -5.39
C LEU A 7 -0.08 -23.66 -3.90
N LYS A 8 1.07 -23.31 -3.32
CA LYS A 8 1.38 -23.56 -1.90
C LYS A 8 1.11 -22.35 -1.02
N THR A 9 1.51 -21.17 -1.47
CA THR A 9 1.35 -19.90 -0.75
C THR A 9 1.00 -18.82 -1.75
N VAL A 10 0.13 -17.89 -1.36
CA VAL A 10 -0.27 -16.73 -2.16
C VAL A 10 -0.33 -15.48 -1.28
N MET A 11 -0.03 -14.33 -1.85
CA MET A 11 -0.23 -13.04 -1.21
C MET A 11 -1.45 -12.34 -1.82
N LEU A 12 -2.40 -12.01 -0.97
CA LEU A 12 -3.57 -11.21 -1.28
C LEU A 12 -3.49 -9.88 -0.52
N LYS A 13 -4.40 -8.96 -0.84
CA LYS A 13 -4.69 -7.80 -0.01
C LYS A 13 -6.20 -7.71 0.09
N ARG A 14 -6.72 -7.67 1.32
CA ARG A 14 -8.17 -7.59 1.53
C ARG A 14 -8.66 -6.16 1.24
N PRO A 15 -9.71 -5.96 0.42
CA PRO A 15 -10.31 -4.64 0.24
C PRO A 15 -10.72 -4.02 1.58
N ASN A 16 -10.39 -2.75 1.75
CA ASN A 16 -10.70 -1.93 2.91
C ASN A 16 -11.06 -0.52 2.42
N VAL A 17 -11.08 0.47 3.32
CA VAL A 17 -11.60 1.83 3.06
C VAL A 17 -11.09 2.46 1.76
N GLU A 18 -9.87 2.17 1.32
CA GLU A 18 -9.29 2.68 0.07
C GLU A 18 -10.11 2.45 -1.19
N VAL A 19 -11.00 1.43 -1.24
CA VAL A 19 -11.83 1.16 -2.42
C VAL A 19 -13.14 1.96 -2.46
N GLU A 20 -13.52 2.60 -1.36
CA GLU A 20 -14.73 3.44 -1.24
C GLU A 20 -14.44 4.88 -0.79
N ASN A 21 -13.17 5.22 -0.52
CA ASN A 21 -12.81 6.51 0.05
C ASN A 21 -12.83 7.67 -0.96
N PHE A 22 -13.15 7.45 -2.23
CA PHE A 22 -13.08 8.47 -3.29
C PHE A 22 -14.39 8.58 -4.05
N THR A 23 -14.57 9.69 -4.76
CA THR A 23 -15.77 9.99 -5.53
C THR A 23 -15.57 9.67 -7.02
N PRO A 24 -16.66 9.55 -7.82
CA PRO A 24 -16.56 9.18 -9.24
C PRO A 24 -15.65 10.09 -10.08
N ASP A 25 -15.56 11.37 -9.77
CA ASP A 25 -14.67 12.35 -10.41
C ASP A 25 -13.18 12.08 -10.18
N MET A 26 -12.83 11.32 -9.14
CA MET A 26 -11.45 10.94 -8.80
C MET A 26 -11.01 9.63 -9.45
N MET A 27 -11.93 8.86 -10.05
CA MET A 27 -11.66 7.51 -10.57
C MET A 27 -10.57 7.46 -11.64
N GLU A 28 -10.58 8.41 -12.59
CA GLU A 28 -9.58 8.50 -13.66
C GLU A 28 -8.17 8.71 -13.08
N ARG A 29 -8.06 9.60 -12.09
CA ARG A 29 -6.80 9.89 -11.39
C ARG A 29 -6.28 8.68 -10.62
N LEU A 30 -7.18 7.93 -9.97
CA LEU A 30 -6.84 6.77 -9.14
C LEU A 30 -6.74 5.46 -9.93
N LEU A 31 -7.01 5.49 -11.24
CA LEU A 31 -7.00 4.34 -12.14
C LEU A 31 -7.91 3.23 -11.63
N PHE A 32 -9.16 3.59 -11.32
CA PHE A 32 -10.11 2.66 -10.74
C PHE A 32 -11.47 2.76 -11.45
N ASP A 33 -11.94 1.63 -11.98
CA ASP A 33 -13.02 1.63 -12.98
C ASP A 33 -14.44 1.77 -12.41
N ASP A 34 -14.67 1.32 -11.18
CA ASP A 34 -15.96 1.40 -10.49
C ASP A 34 -15.75 1.37 -8.98
N ILE A 35 -16.65 1.99 -8.22
CA ILE A 35 -16.60 2.01 -6.75
C ILE A 35 -17.41 0.82 -6.23
N PRO A 36 -16.76 -0.27 -5.76
CA PRO A 36 -17.48 -1.42 -5.25
C PRO A 36 -18.12 -1.08 -3.91
N TYR A 37 -19.24 -1.74 -3.60
CA TYR A 37 -19.79 -1.71 -2.26
C TYR A 37 -18.92 -2.57 -1.32
N LEU A 38 -18.11 -1.91 -0.49
CA LEU A 38 -17.04 -2.53 0.30
C LEU A 38 -17.47 -3.78 1.09
N PRO A 39 -18.63 -3.82 1.78
CA PRO A 39 -19.04 -5.02 2.51
C PRO A 39 -19.20 -6.27 1.63
N ILE A 40 -19.67 -6.09 0.39
CA ILE A 40 -19.81 -7.20 -0.57
C ILE A 40 -18.45 -7.56 -1.16
N ALA A 41 -17.63 -6.58 -1.54
CA ALA A 41 -16.27 -6.84 -2.02
C ALA A 41 -15.42 -7.60 -0.98
N GLN A 42 -15.57 -7.27 0.30
CA GLN A 42 -14.95 -7.98 1.41
C GLN A 42 -15.47 -9.41 1.53
N GLN A 43 -16.80 -9.61 1.47
CA GLN A 43 -17.39 -10.95 1.51
C GLN A 43 -16.90 -11.82 0.34
N GLU A 44 -16.85 -11.29 -0.87
CA GLU A 44 -16.35 -11.99 -2.06
C GLU A 44 -14.86 -12.33 -1.92
N HIS A 45 -14.04 -11.38 -1.48
CA HIS A 45 -12.62 -11.59 -1.25
C HIS A 45 -12.37 -12.64 -0.15
N ASP A 46 -13.16 -12.62 0.93
CA ASP A 46 -13.04 -13.59 2.03
C ASP A 46 -13.42 -15.00 1.57
N ASN A 47 -14.48 -15.13 0.75
CA ASN A 47 -14.85 -16.40 0.12
C ASN A 47 -13.76 -16.91 -0.83
N PHE A 48 -13.14 -16.02 -1.60
CA PHE A 48 -12.01 -16.36 -2.48
C PHE A 48 -10.81 -16.87 -1.67
N ALA A 49 -10.39 -16.13 -0.65
CA ALA A 49 -9.29 -16.53 0.23
C ALA A 49 -9.58 -17.86 0.93
N GLU A 50 -10.81 -18.07 1.40
CA GLU A 50 -11.21 -19.31 2.05
C GLU A 50 -11.20 -20.50 1.08
N THR A 51 -11.64 -20.30 -0.16
CA THR A 51 -11.56 -21.33 -1.22
C THR A 51 -10.11 -21.77 -1.43
N LEU A 52 -9.14 -20.85 -1.43
CA LEU A 52 -7.72 -21.17 -1.54
C LEU A 52 -7.22 -21.97 -0.32
N ARG A 53 -7.58 -21.56 0.90
CA ARG A 53 -7.22 -22.26 2.14
C ARG A 53 -7.76 -23.70 2.17
N GLN A 54 -9.01 -23.90 1.77
CA GLN A 54 -9.63 -25.22 1.68
C GLN A 54 -8.93 -26.14 0.67
N ASN A 55 -8.26 -25.57 -0.33
CA ASN A 55 -7.44 -26.31 -1.30
C ASN A 55 -5.97 -26.48 -0.85
N GLY A 56 -5.65 -26.13 0.40
CA GLY A 56 -4.34 -26.31 1.02
C GLY A 56 -3.31 -25.24 0.63
N THR A 57 -3.76 -24.08 0.13
CA THR A 57 -2.91 -22.92 -0.10
C THR A 57 -2.89 -22.03 1.14
N GLU A 58 -1.71 -21.66 1.58
CA GLU A 58 -1.52 -20.63 2.60
C GLU A 58 -1.78 -19.24 2.00
N VAL A 59 -2.62 -18.45 2.66
CA VAL A 59 -2.96 -17.09 2.23
C VAL A 59 -2.30 -16.09 3.18
N LEU A 60 -1.46 -15.22 2.61
CA LEU A 60 -0.83 -14.09 3.30
C LEU A 60 -1.49 -12.78 2.88
N TYR A 61 -1.46 -11.79 3.75
CA TYR A 61 -2.05 -10.46 3.50
C TYR A 61 -0.97 -9.39 3.42
N LEU A 62 -1.01 -8.55 2.38
CA LEU A 62 -0.04 -7.49 2.12
C LEU A 62 0.04 -6.49 3.28
N GLU A 63 -1.10 -6.05 3.78
CA GLU A 63 -1.23 -5.09 4.88
C GLU A 63 -0.63 -5.63 6.19
N GLN A 64 -0.76 -6.93 6.43
CA GLN A 64 -0.21 -7.59 7.61
C GLN A 64 1.30 -7.77 7.46
N LEU A 65 1.75 -8.31 6.33
CA LEU A 65 3.19 -8.50 6.07
C LEU A 65 3.94 -7.17 6.05
N SER A 66 3.32 -6.09 5.56
CA SER A 66 3.93 -4.76 5.59
C SER A 66 4.13 -4.28 7.02
N ALA A 67 3.12 -4.43 7.89
CA ALA A 67 3.23 -4.04 9.28
C ALA A 67 4.29 -4.87 10.03
N GLU A 68 4.26 -6.19 9.86
CA GLU A 68 5.26 -7.11 10.42
C GLU A 68 6.68 -6.77 9.94
N ALA A 69 6.86 -6.40 8.67
CA ALA A 69 8.17 -6.03 8.14
C ALA A 69 8.72 -4.73 8.75
N LEU A 70 7.85 -3.75 9.01
CA LEU A 70 8.23 -2.49 9.65
C LEU A 70 8.58 -2.70 11.12
N ASP A 71 7.85 -3.57 11.82
CA ASP A 71 8.15 -3.91 13.22
C ASP A 71 9.42 -4.75 13.34
N ASP A 72 9.65 -5.71 12.44
CA ASP A 72 10.88 -6.52 12.36
C ASP A 72 12.12 -5.64 12.06
N GLY A 73 11.95 -4.64 11.19
CA GLY A 73 13.00 -3.69 10.81
C GLY A 73 13.32 -2.64 11.89
N GLY A 74 12.40 -2.43 12.83
CA GLY A 74 12.52 -1.46 13.91
C GLY A 74 12.27 0.00 13.48
N GLU A 75 12.45 0.90 14.44
CA GLU A 75 12.05 2.32 14.32
C GLU A 75 12.71 3.04 13.13
N GLU A 76 13.99 2.76 12.87
CA GLU A 76 14.71 3.38 11.74
C GLU A 76 14.09 3.01 10.39
N VAL A 77 13.72 1.74 10.20
CA VAL A 77 13.08 1.25 8.97
C VAL A 77 11.68 1.87 8.84
N LYS A 78 10.93 1.95 9.93
CA LYS A 78 9.61 2.59 9.96
C LYS A 78 9.67 4.05 9.56
N LEU A 79 10.62 4.81 10.11
CA LEU A 79 10.84 6.22 9.77
C LEU A 79 11.24 6.38 8.30
N ASN A 80 12.18 5.58 7.79
CA ASN A 80 12.62 5.64 6.40
C ASN A 80 11.50 5.28 5.42
N PHE A 81 10.69 4.26 5.74
CA PHE A 81 9.51 3.89 4.95
C PHE A 81 8.53 5.06 4.85
N LEU A 82 8.24 5.71 5.98
CA LEU A 82 7.29 6.81 6.03
C LEU A 82 7.80 8.04 5.27
N GLU A 83 9.07 8.41 5.45
CA GLU A 83 9.73 9.48 4.69
C GLU A 83 9.61 9.25 3.17
N GLN A 84 9.90 8.02 2.72
CA GLN A 84 9.78 7.66 1.31
C GLN A 84 8.31 7.70 0.84
N MET A 85 7.37 7.22 1.65
CA MET A 85 5.93 7.32 1.33
C MET A 85 5.44 8.76 1.19
N LEU A 86 5.88 9.66 2.08
CA LEU A 86 5.51 11.06 2.04
C LEU A 86 6.12 11.76 0.82
N ALA A 87 7.40 11.51 0.55
CA ALA A 87 8.07 12.03 -0.64
C ALA A 87 7.39 11.58 -1.94
N GLU A 88 7.04 10.30 -2.06
CA GLU A 88 6.30 9.75 -3.21
C GLU A 88 4.82 10.20 -3.26
N SER A 89 4.30 10.75 -2.18
CA SER A 89 3.00 11.43 -2.13
C SER A 89 3.11 12.93 -2.40
N GLY A 90 4.29 13.45 -2.71
CA GLY A 90 4.53 14.86 -3.05
C GLY A 90 4.95 15.75 -1.87
N TYR A 91 5.08 15.20 -0.66
CA TYR A 91 5.45 15.93 0.55
C TYR A 91 6.89 15.62 0.95
N VAL A 92 7.86 16.23 0.28
CA VAL A 92 9.30 16.00 0.56
C VAL A 92 9.77 16.71 1.84
N ALA A 93 9.18 17.87 2.16
CA ALA A 93 9.48 18.66 3.35
C ALA A 93 8.38 19.70 3.59
N GLY A 94 8.40 20.34 4.76
CA GLY A 94 7.51 21.46 5.10
C GLY A 94 6.47 21.11 6.16
N VAL A 95 5.60 22.07 6.48
CA VAL A 95 4.68 21.93 7.62
C VAL A 95 3.67 20.80 7.40
N THR A 96 3.16 20.64 6.17
CA THR A 96 2.25 19.53 5.82
C THR A 96 2.94 18.17 5.94
N HIS A 97 4.21 18.08 5.53
CA HIS A 97 5.03 16.87 5.70
C HIS A 97 5.14 16.50 7.18
N ASP A 98 5.53 17.46 8.03
CA ASP A 98 5.74 17.22 9.45
C ASP A 98 4.44 16.82 10.16
N ALA A 99 3.32 17.47 9.82
CA ALA A 99 2.00 17.14 10.34
C ALA A 99 1.52 15.73 9.93
N LEU A 100 1.69 15.35 8.66
CA LEU A 100 1.37 14.01 8.17
C LEU A 100 2.24 12.95 8.86
N LYS A 101 3.53 13.23 8.99
CA LYS A 101 4.48 12.33 9.65
C LYS A 101 4.12 12.12 11.12
N GLU A 102 3.86 13.20 11.86
CA GLU A 102 3.45 13.14 13.27
C GLU A 102 2.15 12.34 13.43
N TYR A 103 1.14 12.63 12.60
CA TYR A 103 -0.13 11.92 12.63
C TYR A 103 0.04 10.42 12.36
N LEU A 104 0.77 10.05 11.31
CA LEU A 104 0.96 8.64 10.94
C LEU A 104 1.79 7.87 11.98
N LEU A 105 2.80 8.49 12.60
CA LEU A 105 3.58 7.89 13.68
C LEU A 105 2.83 7.79 15.01
N SER A 106 1.73 8.54 15.18
CA SER A 106 0.87 8.43 16.37
C SER A 106 0.03 7.14 16.39
N LEU A 107 -0.10 6.47 15.24
CA LEU A 107 -0.84 5.23 15.07
C LEU A 107 0.04 4.01 15.38
N ASP A 108 -0.56 2.89 15.77
CA ASP A 108 0.15 1.61 15.75
C ASP A 108 0.54 1.22 14.31
N THR A 109 1.55 0.37 14.14
CA THR A 109 2.12 0.06 12.81
C THR A 109 1.08 -0.47 11.83
N GLN A 110 0.17 -1.33 12.28
CA GLN A 110 -0.87 -1.90 11.42
C GLN A 110 -1.88 -0.84 11.01
N ALA A 111 -2.30 0.02 11.95
CA ALA A 111 -3.18 1.15 11.67
C ALA A 111 -2.52 2.19 10.75
N MET A 112 -1.21 2.46 10.92
CA MET A 112 -0.44 3.34 10.05
C MET A 112 -0.42 2.80 8.61
N VAL A 113 -0.11 1.52 8.41
CA VAL A 113 -0.12 0.88 7.09
C VAL A 113 -1.52 0.97 6.46
N ASN A 114 -2.56 0.60 7.21
CA ASN A 114 -3.94 0.68 6.72
C ASN A 114 -4.35 2.11 6.38
N LYS A 115 -3.92 3.11 7.16
CA LYS A 115 -4.18 4.53 6.92
C LYS A 115 -3.48 5.02 5.66
N ILE A 116 -2.22 4.65 5.44
CA ILE A 116 -1.48 4.98 4.22
C ILE A 116 -2.15 4.36 2.99
N MET A 117 -2.56 3.09 3.06
CA MET A 117 -3.31 2.43 1.98
C MET A 117 -4.66 3.11 1.71
N GLY A 118 -5.37 3.47 2.79
CA GLY A 118 -6.64 4.18 2.81
C GLY A 118 -6.61 5.63 2.35
N GLY A 119 -5.42 6.24 2.28
CA GLY A 119 -5.26 7.68 2.11
C GLY A 119 -5.52 8.47 3.40
N VAL A 120 -5.04 9.71 3.40
CA VAL A 120 -5.22 10.67 4.52
C VAL A 120 -6.02 11.86 4.01
N ARG A 121 -7.24 12.03 4.55
CA ARG A 121 -8.10 13.15 4.18
C ARG A 121 -7.68 14.43 4.89
N LYS A 122 -7.96 15.58 4.26
CA LYS A 122 -7.66 16.91 4.82
C LYS A 122 -8.40 17.17 6.14
N ASN A 123 -9.61 16.64 6.30
CA ASN A 123 -10.43 16.82 7.50
C ASN A 123 -10.04 15.91 8.69
N GLU A 124 -9.06 15.02 8.52
CA GLU A 124 -8.53 14.18 9.61
C GLU A 124 -7.41 14.86 10.40
N LEU A 125 -6.89 15.97 9.88
CA LEU A 125 -5.85 16.77 10.51
C LEU A 125 -6.45 18.13 10.89
N ASP A 126 -6.29 18.53 12.15
CA ASP A 126 -6.59 19.89 12.62
C ASP A 126 -5.51 20.88 12.14
N PHE A 127 -5.28 20.90 10.82
CA PHE A 127 -4.21 21.65 10.18
C PHE A 127 -4.72 22.32 8.91
N VAL A 128 -4.53 23.64 8.82
CA VAL A 128 -4.78 24.42 7.61
C VAL A 128 -3.42 24.90 7.11
N PRO A 129 -2.88 24.32 6.03
CA PRO A 129 -1.62 24.79 5.47
C PRO A 129 -1.76 26.22 4.95
N ALA A 130 -0.82 27.08 5.35
CA ALA A 130 -0.81 28.51 5.03
C ALA A 130 0.36 28.88 4.09
N ASP A 131 0.76 27.96 3.20
CA ASP A 131 1.82 28.22 2.23
C ASP A 131 1.28 28.45 0.81
N LEU A 132 2.14 28.90 -0.10
CA LEU A 132 1.75 29.20 -1.48
C LEU A 132 1.39 27.95 -2.28
N VAL A 133 1.82 26.77 -1.84
CA VAL A 133 1.53 25.49 -2.50
C VAL A 133 0.12 25.04 -2.14
N SER A 134 -0.26 25.12 -0.86
CA SER A 134 -1.64 24.85 -0.43
C SER A 134 -2.65 25.85 -1.00
N ALA A 135 -2.24 27.10 -1.23
CA ALA A 135 -3.07 28.09 -1.91
C ALA A 135 -3.23 27.83 -3.43
N ALA A 136 -2.41 26.95 -4.02
CA ALA A 136 -2.45 26.57 -5.43
C ALA A 136 -3.06 25.17 -5.66
N GLU A 137 -3.28 24.38 -4.60
CA GLU A 137 -4.06 23.15 -4.67
C GLU A 137 -5.53 23.48 -4.96
N GLU A 138 -6.23 22.58 -5.64
CA GLU A 138 -7.69 22.66 -5.76
C GLU A 138 -8.29 22.59 -4.36
N ASP A 139 -8.87 23.71 -3.90
CA ASP A 139 -9.46 23.86 -2.55
C ASP A 139 -10.46 22.73 -2.23
N ASP A 140 -11.06 22.15 -3.27
CA ASP A 140 -12.07 21.09 -3.18
C ASP A 140 -11.51 19.65 -3.13
N TYR A 141 -10.19 19.44 -3.35
CA TYR A 141 -9.63 18.09 -3.34
C TYR A 141 -9.46 17.56 -1.89
N PRO A 142 -10.09 16.42 -1.53
CA PRO A 142 -10.29 16.06 -0.12
C PRO A 142 -9.10 15.34 0.54
N PHE A 143 -8.03 15.03 -0.19
CA PHE A 143 -6.90 14.24 0.31
C PHE A 143 -5.61 15.06 0.41
N PHE A 144 -4.86 14.80 1.47
CA PHE A 144 -3.42 15.02 1.46
C PHE A 144 -2.74 13.83 0.76
N MET A 145 -2.98 12.61 1.24
CA MET A 145 -2.46 11.40 0.60
C MET A 145 -3.59 10.65 -0.09
N ASP A 146 -3.45 10.44 -1.40
CA ASP A 146 -4.43 9.68 -2.19
C ASP A 146 -4.56 8.23 -1.68
N PRO A 147 -5.76 7.63 -1.67
CA PRO A 147 -5.92 6.20 -1.43
C PRO A 147 -5.26 5.38 -2.55
N MET A 148 -4.95 4.11 -2.27
CA MET A 148 -4.39 3.17 -3.25
C MET A 148 -5.38 2.01 -3.52
N PRO A 149 -6.50 2.28 -4.23
CA PRO A 149 -7.57 1.30 -4.41
C PRO A 149 -7.13 0.05 -5.17
N ASN A 150 -6.13 0.18 -6.04
CA ASN A 150 -5.60 -0.93 -6.84
C ASN A 150 -4.79 -1.97 -6.04
N LEU A 151 -4.51 -1.74 -4.76
CA LEU A 151 -3.68 -2.67 -3.95
C LEU A 151 -4.26 -4.08 -3.82
N TYR A 152 -5.56 -4.30 -4.03
CA TYR A 152 -6.11 -5.67 -3.99
C TYR A 152 -5.78 -6.46 -5.27
N PHE A 153 -5.30 -5.78 -6.31
CA PHE A 153 -4.64 -6.39 -7.46
C PHE A 153 -3.15 -6.58 -7.20
N THR A 154 -2.81 -7.51 -6.30
CA THR A 154 -1.42 -7.77 -5.84
C THR A 154 -0.46 -8.28 -6.93
N ARG A 155 -0.94 -8.55 -8.14
CA ARG A 155 -0.16 -9.09 -9.25
C ARG A 155 0.82 -8.08 -9.87
N ASP A 156 0.45 -6.80 -9.90
CA ASP A 156 1.19 -5.81 -10.69
C ASP A 156 2.40 -5.22 -9.95
N PRO A 157 2.32 -4.86 -8.65
CA PRO A 157 3.45 -4.23 -7.96
C PRO A 157 4.68 -5.14 -7.83
N ALA A 158 4.47 -6.47 -7.79
CA ALA A 158 5.54 -7.43 -7.84
C ALA A 158 5.09 -8.78 -8.44
N ALA A 159 6.01 -9.43 -9.15
CA ALA A 159 5.80 -10.76 -9.73
C ALA A 159 6.88 -11.72 -9.28
N SER A 160 6.48 -12.89 -8.77
CA SER A 160 7.41 -13.98 -8.49
C SER A 160 7.88 -14.62 -9.80
N ILE A 161 9.19 -14.82 -9.95
CA ILE A 161 9.82 -15.46 -11.12
C ILE A 161 10.88 -16.44 -10.62
N GLY A 162 10.64 -17.73 -10.81
CA GLY A 162 11.57 -18.76 -10.35
C GLY A 162 11.71 -18.77 -8.83
N ASP A 163 12.92 -18.53 -8.33
CA ASP A 163 13.28 -18.40 -6.91
C ASP A 163 13.48 -16.93 -6.48
N GLY A 164 12.94 -15.98 -7.26
CA GLY A 164 13.03 -14.56 -6.97
C GLY A 164 11.76 -13.76 -7.27
N LEU A 165 11.86 -12.45 -7.12
CA LEU A 165 10.82 -11.48 -7.46
C LEU A 165 11.33 -10.39 -8.39
N SER A 166 10.45 -9.91 -9.26
CA SER A 166 10.53 -8.59 -9.89
C SER A 166 9.65 -7.66 -9.08
N ILE A 167 10.22 -6.63 -8.46
CA ILE A 167 9.47 -5.54 -7.82
C ILE A 167 9.37 -4.44 -8.88
N ASN A 168 8.16 -4.15 -9.33
CA ASN A 168 7.97 -3.42 -10.57
C ASN A 168 7.98 -1.90 -10.35
N HIS A 169 8.68 -1.20 -11.25
CA HIS A 169 8.52 0.24 -11.42
C HIS A 169 7.21 0.50 -12.17
N MET A 170 6.21 1.04 -11.47
CA MET A 170 4.87 1.24 -12.01
C MET A 170 4.85 2.45 -12.96
N THR A 171 4.15 2.32 -14.09
CA THR A 171 4.09 3.36 -15.13
C THR A 171 3.40 4.64 -14.66
N PHE A 172 2.34 4.51 -13.87
CA PHE A 172 1.51 5.65 -13.44
C PHE A 172 1.85 6.08 -12.02
N ALA A 173 2.01 7.39 -11.80
CA ALA A 173 2.35 7.97 -10.51
C ALA A 173 1.42 7.49 -9.37
N ALA A 174 0.11 7.39 -9.63
CA ALA A 174 -0.88 6.92 -8.66
C ALA A 174 -0.58 5.52 -8.09
N ARG A 175 0.13 4.67 -8.85
CA ARG A 175 0.47 3.29 -8.48
C ARG A 175 1.92 3.10 -8.04
N GLN A 176 2.80 4.08 -8.22
CA GLN A 176 4.23 3.95 -7.90
C GLN A 176 4.48 3.60 -6.43
N ARG A 177 3.66 4.17 -5.53
CA ARG A 177 3.72 3.91 -4.09
C ARG A 177 3.45 2.45 -3.71
N GLU A 178 2.66 1.72 -4.51
CA GLU A 178 2.24 0.35 -4.21
C GLU A 178 3.43 -0.62 -4.08
N SER A 179 4.48 -0.45 -4.89
CA SER A 179 5.62 -1.38 -4.89
C SER A 179 6.58 -1.20 -3.71
N LEU A 180 6.49 -0.09 -2.96
CA LEU A 180 7.30 0.12 -1.75
C LEU A 180 6.95 -0.88 -0.64
N PHE A 181 5.68 -1.29 -0.53
CA PHE A 181 5.26 -2.31 0.42
C PHE A 181 5.99 -3.63 0.16
N MET A 182 6.06 -4.05 -1.11
CA MET A 182 6.77 -5.26 -1.50
C MET A 182 8.28 -5.16 -1.27
N GLU A 183 8.89 -4.02 -1.58
CA GLU A 183 10.31 -3.78 -1.27
C GLU A 183 10.58 -3.90 0.23
N THR A 184 9.73 -3.31 1.06
CA THR A 184 9.86 -3.35 2.52
C THR A 184 9.71 -4.77 3.06
N ILE A 185 8.69 -5.50 2.62
CA ILE A 185 8.46 -6.89 3.01
C ILE A 185 9.66 -7.77 2.68
N ILE A 186 10.17 -7.68 1.44
CA ILE A 186 11.28 -8.54 1.02
C ILE A 186 12.58 -8.20 1.76
N LYS A 187 12.82 -6.92 2.08
CA LYS A 187 14.04 -6.49 2.78
C LYS A 187 14.05 -6.83 4.27
N TYR A 188 12.92 -6.70 4.96
CA TYR A 188 12.92 -6.65 6.43
C TYR A 188 12.10 -7.74 7.12
N HIS A 189 11.08 -8.29 6.45
CA HIS A 189 10.19 -9.28 7.08
C HIS A 189 10.92 -10.60 7.37
N HIS A 190 10.85 -11.12 8.60
CA HIS A 190 11.55 -12.32 9.06
C HIS A 190 11.36 -13.58 8.17
N ARG A 191 10.20 -13.67 7.51
CA ARG A 191 9.87 -14.75 6.56
C ARG A 191 10.66 -14.69 5.25
N PHE A 192 11.06 -13.51 4.79
CA PHE A 192 11.63 -13.30 3.44
C PHE A 192 13.06 -12.76 3.49
N ALA A 193 13.34 -11.86 4.42
CA ALA A 193 14.64 -11.27 4.64
C ALA A 193 15.71 -12.35 4.89
N ASN A 194 16.84 -12.24 4.20
CA ASN A 194 17.99 -13.14 4.34
C ASN A 194 17.66 -14.63 4.07
N LYS A 195 16.60 -14.95 3.33
CA LYS A 195 16.24 -16.34 2.95
C LYS A 195 16.79 -16.78 1.59
N GLY A 196 17.70 -16.02 0.99
CA GLY A 196 18.28 -16.34 -0.32
C GLY A 196 17.34 -16.06 -1.49
N LEU A 197 16.37 -15.17 -1.31
CA LEU A 197 15.45 -14.73 -2.35
C LEU A 197 16.17 -13.77 -3.32
N ASN A 198 16.10 -14.04 -4.61
CA ASN A 198 16.65 -13.15 -5.63
C ASN A 198 15.68 -11.97 -5.91
N VAL A 199 16.19 -10.75 -5.98
CA VAL A 199 15.46 -9.59 -6.53
C VAL A 199 16.01 -9.35 -7.93
N TRP A 200 15.27 -9.78 -8.95
CA TRP A 200 15.70 -9.70 -10.36
C TRP A 200 15.65 -8.27 -10.90
N ARG A 201 14.70 -7.50 -10.39
CA ARG A 201 14.48 -6.11 -10.70
C ARG A 201 13.93 -5.42 -9.46
N ASP A 202 14.48 -4.28 -9.13
CA ASP A 202 13.95 -3.38 -8.11
C ASP A 202 13.03 -2.31 -8.72
N ARG A 203 12.39 -1.53 -7.85
CA ARG A 203 11.36 -0.56 -8.24
C ARG A 203 11.91 0.74 -8.85
N ASN A 204 13.23 0.87 -9.07
CA ASN A 204 13.89 2.04 -9.66
C ASN A 204 14.30 1.83 -11.12
#